data_AF-A0A7W5PQP6-F1
#
_entry.id   AF-A0A7W5PQP6-F1
#
_cell.length_a   1.000
_cell.length_b   1.000
_cell.length_c   1.000
_cell.angle_alpha   90.00
_cell.angle_beta   90.00
_cell.angle_gamma   90.00
#
_symmetry.space_group_name_H-M   'P 1'
#
loop_
_entity.id
_entity.type
_entity.pdbx_description
1 polymer ?
#
loop_
_entity_poly.entity_id
_entity_poly.type
_entity_poly.pdbx_seq_one_letter_code
_entity_poly.pdbx_strand_id
1 'polypeptide(L)'
;MTSFSDLATGDRNLVAVAVEVLAVPSAAFFDEARSADMTQAEHDRLAAILPSLATIEVAKISGGSVIGNSFVVAAWNAERLKYHASSVELVRQSAADILLLTEADLGTARAGNRHTVADLARDLGMSYVFGVEFVELGLGNSHERERHKGQTNSVGFHGNGLLSRLPLQDAALIRLDDGGTWWTDAKDGQGRIGGRMAIAAKVETAFGPILAVSVHLESKTDVEDRAKQTKRLIEAVERLAGDLPVVIGGDFNTNMLPSGPREPRALEPLFGLLAEAGYHWETGNDFAHTRRAGPDGVPQPPFARLDWLFTRGLAVSDAVTVPAVDADGAAISDHELIKARFSAP
;
A
#
# COMPACT_ATOMS: atom_id res chain seq x y z
N MET A 1 12.40 -22.41 -8.60
CA MET A 1 11.82 -21.12 -9.03
C MET A 1 12.89 -20.06 -8.92
N THR A 2 12.97 -19.15 -9.87
CA THR A 2 13.84 -17.97 -9.82
C THR A 2 13.43 -17.07 -8.64
N SER A 3 14.39 -16.53 -7.89
CA SER A 3 14.09 -15.63 -6.77
C SER A 3 13.68 -14.24 -7.30
N PHE A 4 12.95 -13.46 -6.50
CA PHE A 4 12.62 -12.08 -6.87
C PHE A 4 13.86 -11.20 -6.96
N SER A 5 14.90 -11.49 -6.16
CA SER A 5 16.21 -10.84 -6.28
C SER A 5 16.87 -11.08 -7.64
N ASP A 6 16.83 -12.32 -8.14
CA ASP A 6 17.36 -12.65 -9.47
C ASP A 6 16.57 -11.93 -10.56
N LEU A 7 15.24 -11.93 -10.44
CA LEU A 7 14.38 -11.21 -11.38
C LEU A 7 14.70 -9.71 -11.36
N ALA A 8 14.79 -9.08 -10.18
CA ALA A 8 15.04 -7.64 -10.03
C ALA A 8 16.41 -7.19 -10.57
N THR A 9 17.33 -8.11 -10.85
CA THR A 9 18.67 -7.75 -11.33
C THR A 9 18.60 -7.00 -12.66
N GLY A 10 19.05 -5.74 -12.66
CA GLY A 10 19.03 -4.86 -13.83
C GLY A 10 17.69 -4.21 -14.14
N ASP A 11 16.67 -4.42 -13.31
CA ASP A 11 15.36 -3.77 -13.44
C ASP A 11 15.21 -2.63 -12.45
N ARG A 12 15.16 -1.40 -12.96
CA ARG A 12 15.00 -0.19 -12.14
C ARG A 12 13.62 -0.09 -11.46
N ASN A 13 12.62 -0.82 -11.95
CA ASN A 13 11.26 -0.78 -11.43
C ASN A 13 11.00 -1.87 -10.37
N LEU A 14 11.95 -2.77 -10.12
CA LEU A 14 11.80 -3.86 -9.17
C LEU A 14 12.90 -3.83 -8.11
N VAL A 15 12.49 -3.75 -6.85
CA VAL A 15 13.38 -3.70 -5.69
C VAL A 15 13.12 -4.91 -4.81
N ALA A 16 14.07 -5.84 -4.77
CA ALA A 16 13.93 -7.11 -4.01
C ALA A 16 15.06 -7.32 -2.99
N VAL A 17 15.89 -6.30 -2.73
CA VAL A 17 16.92 -6.35 -1.69
C VAL A 17 16.25 -6.16 -0.33
N ALA A 18 16.15 -7.24 0.44
CA ALA A 18 15.58 -7.22 1.78
C ALA A 18 16.61 -6.86 2.86
N VAL A 19 16.20 -6.01 3.80
CA VAL A 19 16.96 -5.64 5.00
C VAL A 19 16.09 -5.84 6.26
N GLU A 20 16.73 -6.00 7.42
CA GLU A 20 16.02 -6.07 8.70
C GLU A 20 15.58 -4.69 9.19
N VAL A 21 16.33 -3.64 8.86
CA VAL A 21 16.06 -2.25 9.23
C VAL A 21 16.44 -1.35 8.06
N LEU A 22 15.51 -0.49 7.63
CA LEU A 22 15.78 0.49 6.57
C LEU A 22 16.82 1.54 7.00
N ALA A 23 17.69 1.92 6.07
CA ALA A 23 18.65 3.00 6.29
C ALA A 23 17.93 4.35 6.40
N VAL A 24 18.14 5.05 7.51
CA VAL A 24 17.53 6.36 7.76
C VAL A 24 18.34 7.48 7.07
N PRO A 25 17.71 8.45 6.39
CA PRO A 25 18.42 9.56 5.78
C PRO A 25 19.04 10.47 6.84
N SER A 26 20.20 11.04 6.54
CA SER A 26 20.88 11.96 7.47
C SER A 26 20.18 13.31 7.57
N ALA A 27 20.43 14.05 8.64
CA ALA A 27 19.95 15.44 8.76
C ALA A 27 20.46 16.32 7.60
N ALA A 28 21.71 16.12 7.16
CA ALA A 28 22.29 16.83 6.03
C ALA A 28 21.53 16.57 4.71
N PHE A 29 21.06 15.34 4.49
CA PHE A 29 20.21 15.01 3.35
C PHE A 29 18.91 15.84 3.36
N PHE A 30 18.25 15.95 4.52
CA PHE A 30 17.03 16.73 4.63
C PHE A 30 17.27 18.23 4.44
N ASP A 31 18.39 18.76 4.94
CA ASP A 31 18.75 20.17 4.73
C ASP A 31 19.02 20.46 3.25
N GLU A 32 19.76 19.59 2.57
CA GLU A 32 19.99 19.65 1.13
C GLU A 32 18.68 19.59 0.36
N ALA A 33 17.84 18.57 0.60
CA ALA A 33 16.57 18.39 -0.07
C ALA A 33 15.61 19.59 0.12
N ARG A 34 15.57 20.20 1.31
CA ARG A 34 14.72 21.38 1.54
C ARG A 34 15.24 22.64 0.85
N SER A 35 16.53 22.71 0.55
CA SER A 35 17.17 23.83 -0.16
C SER A 35 17.22 23.64 -1.67
N ALA A 36 16.94 22.44 -2.15
CA ALA A 36 17.07 22.03 -3.53
C ALA A 36 15.95 22.59 -4.42
N ASP A 37 16.26 22.82 -5.69
CA ASP A 37 15.26 23.26 -6.66
C ASP A 37 14.23 22.15 -6.90
N MET A 38 12.96 22.53 -6.96
CA MET A 38 11.83 21.59 -7.11
C MET A 38 11.67 21.09 -8.56
N THR A 39 12.76 20.63 -9.17
CA THR A 39 12.81 20.09 -10.53
C THR A 39 12.82 18.56 -10.53
N GLN A 40 12.40 17.95 -11.65
CA GLN A 40 12.46 16.49 -11.82
C GLN A 40 13.90 15.96 -11.72
N ALA A 41 14.87 16.65 -12.33
CA ALA A 41 16.27 16.22 -12.31
C ALA A 41 16.82 16.14 -10.87
N GLU A 42 16.41 17.08 -10.02
CA GLU A 42 16.86 17.13 -8.64
C GLU A 42 16.15 16.12 -7.75
N HIS A 43 14.85 15.88 -7.99
CA HIS A 43 14.14 14.75 -7.41
C HIS A 43 14.86 13.44 -7.71
N ASP A 44 15.18 13.17 -8.97
CA ASP A 44 15.78 11.92 -9.41
C ASP A 44 17.17 11.74 -8.81
N ARG A 45 17.96 12.82 -8.73
CA ARG A 45 19.28 12.83 -8.08
C ARG A 45 19.17 12.47 -6.60
N LEU A 46 18.26 13.10 -5.86
CA LEU A 46 18.07 12.87 -4.43
C LEU A 46 17.48 11.47 -4.16
N ALA A 47 16.56 11.00 -4.99
CA ALA A 47 15.98 9.66 -4.88
C ALA A 47 17.04 8.57 -5.12
N ALA A 48 17.94 8.77 -6.11
CA ALA A 48 18.97 7.79 -6.46
C ALA A 48 20.00 7.54 -5.36
N ILE A 49 20.21 8.51 -4.45
CA ILE A 49 21.18 8.38 -3.34
C ILE A 49 20.56 7.85 -2.05
N LEU A 50 19.24 7.62 -2.00
CA LEU A 50 18.53 7.12 -0.82
C LEU A 50 18.48 5.59 -0.80
N PRO A 51 19.23 4.90 0.08
CA PRO A 51 19.21 3.44 0.12
C PRO A 51 17.84 2.88 0.48
N SER A 52 17.05 3.61 1.28
CA SER A 52 15.70 3.23 1.66
C SER A 52 14.70 3.16 0.49
N LEU A 53 15.00 3.78 -0.65
CA LEU A 53 14.22 3.64 -1.88
C LEU A 53 14.70 2.45 -2.75
N ALA A 54 15.83 1.84 -2.41
CA ALA A 54 16.44 0.71 -3.13
C ALA A 54 16.43 -0.59 -2.30
N THR A 55 15.76 -0.61 -1.15
CA THR A 55 15.61 -1.78 -0.28
C THR A 55 14.19 -1.89 0.26
N ILE A 56 13.80 -3.09 0.68
CA ILE A 56 12.55 -3.34 1.44
C ILE A 56 12.89 -3.85 2.84
N GLU A 57 12.10 -3.48 3.83
CA GLU A 57 12.20 -4.06 5.16
C GLU A 57 11.39 -5.36 5.21
N VAL A 58 11.97 -6.44 5.71
CA VAL A 58 11.28 -7.73 5.87
C VAL A 58 11.53 -8.29 7.26
N ALA A 59 10.47 -8.47 8.03
CA ALA A 59 10.52 -9.17 9.30
C ALA A 59 9.62 -10.42 9.26
N LYS A 60 10.20 -11.58 9.56
CA LYS A 60 9.48 -12.86 9.59
C LYS A 60 9.30 -13.31 11.04
N ILE A 61 8.08 -13.70 11.41
CA ILE A 61 7.85 -14.32 12.71
C ILE A 61 8.20 -15.81 12.67
N SER A 62 8.77 -16.31 13.76
CA SER A 62 9.06 -17.73 13.92
C SER A 62 7.81 -18.46 14.43
N GLY A 63 6.98 -18.95 13.51
CA GLY A 63 5.80 -19.73 13.87
C GLY A 63 4.99 -20.15 12.65
N GLY A 64 4.76 -21.45 12.48
CA GLY A 64 3.85 -21.95 11.46
C GLY A 64 2.41 -21.70 11.87
N SER A 65 1.76 -20.72 11.26
CA SER A 65 0.29 -20.66 11.34
C SER A 65 -0.28 -21.91 10.68
N VAL A 66 -1.35 -22.47 11.26
CA VAL A 66 -2.09 -23.57 10.62
C VAL A 66 -2.63 -23.03 9.31
N ILE A 67 -2.19 -23.64 8.21
CA ILE A 67 -2.63 -23.24 6.88
C ILE A 67 -3.96 -23.94 6.59
N GLY A 68 -5.05 -23.17 6.62
CA GLY A 68 -6.39 -23.67 6.30
C GLY A 68 -6.59 -23.85 4.79
N ASN A 69 -7.66 -24.55 4.41
CA ASN A 69 -8.06 -24.74 3.01
C ASN A 69 -8.63 -23.45 2.34
N SER A 70 -8.71 -22.36 3.09
CA SER A 70 -9.05 -21.02 2.62
C SER A 70 -8.33 -20.00 3.52
N PHE A 71 -8.18 -18.77 3.04
CA PHE A 71 -7.60 -17.67 3.79
C PHE A 71 -8.37 -16.37 3.51
N VAL A 72 -8.27 -15.40 4.40
CA VAL A 72 -8.87 -14.07 4.22
C VAL A 72 -7.78 -13.08 3.83
N VAL A 73 -8.03 -12.35 2.74
CA VAL A 73 -7.23 -11.19 2.35
C VAL A 73 -8.02 -9.94 2.67
N ALA A 74 -7.40 -9.02 3.40
CA ALA A 74 -7.91 -7.68 3.61
C ALA A 74 -7.01 -6.66 2.91
N ALA A 75 -7.60 -5.58 2.40
CA ALA A 75 -6.89 -4.41 1.93
C ALA A 75 -7.40 -3.16 2.66
N TRP A 76 -6.48 -2.27 3.05
CA TRP A 76 -6.83 -1.08 3.80
C TRP A 76 -5.82 0.04 3.57
N ASN A 77 -6.30 1.19 3.06
CA ASN A 77 -5.61 2.46 3.25
C ASN A 77 -5.85 2.92 4.69
N ALA A 78 -4.78 2.91 5.49
CA ALA A 78 -4.92 3.12 6.92
C ALA A 78 -4.67 4.56 7.37
N GLU A 79 -4.50 5.49 6.43
CA GLU A 79 -4.29 6.91 6.70
C GLU A 79 -3.19 7.15 7.76
N ARG A 80 -2.01 6.56 7.50
CA ARG A 80 -0.79 6.54 8.34
C ARG A 80 -0.86 5.65 9.58
N LEU A 81 -1.96 4.91 9.77
CA LEU A 81 -2.14 3.96 10.87
C LEU A 81 -2.03 4.67 12.25
N LYS A 82 -2.61 5.86 12.35
CA LYS A 82 -2.49 6.76 13.52
C LYS A 82 -3.02 6.12 14.81
N TYR A 83 -4.13 5.38 14.70
CA TYR A 83 -4.95 4.87 15.80
C TYR A 83 -4.65 3.41 16.16
N HIS A 84 -3.40 3.13 16.56
CA HIS A 84 -2.85 1.78 16.74
C HIS A 84 -3.79 0.75 17.38
N ALA A 85 -4.31 1.02 18.59
CA ALA A 85 -5.13 0.04 19.31
C ALA A 85 -6.42 -0.33 18.55
N SER A 86 -7.12 0.68 18.01
CA SER A 86 -8.33 0.47 17.21
C SER A 86 -8.01 -0.21 15.87
N SER A 87 -6.85 0.09 15.27
CA SER A 87 -6.36 -0.59 14.07
C SER A 87 -6.10 -2.07 14.31
N VAL A 88 -5.47 -2.43 15.44
CA VAL A 88 -5.27 -3.84 15.83
C VAL A 88 -6.61 -4.55 15.97
N GLU A 89 -7.59 -3.93 16.61
CA GLU A 89 -8.92 -4.53 16.81
C GLU A 89 -9.65 -4.71 15.48
N LEU A 90 -9.67 -3.70 14.61
CA LEU A 90 -10.28 -3.79 13.26
C LEU A 90 -9.69 -4.97 12.47
N VAL A 91 -8.36 -5.12 12.45
CA VAL A 91 -7.71 -6.20 11.71
C VAL A 91 -7.97 -7.57 12.34
N ARG A 92 -8.06 -7.67 13.68
CA ARG A 92 -8.47 -8.92 14.35
C ARG A 92 -9.90 -9.32 13.97
N GLN A 93 -10.83 -8.37 13.98
CA GLN A 93 -12.23 -8.61 13.59
C GLN A 93 -12.39 -8.93 12.11
N SER A 94 -11.53 -8.39 11.24
CA SER A 94 -11.51 -8.75 9.83
C SER A 94 -11.07 -10.22 9.62
N ALA A 95 -10.38 -10.81 10.59
CA ALA A 95 -9.79 -12.15 10.54
C ALA A 95 -8.82 -12.31 9.34
N ALA A 96 -8.14 -11.23 8.95
CA ALA A 96 -7.19 -11.25 7.85
C ALA A 96 -6.01 -12.20 8.14
N ASP A 97 -5.76 -13.11 7.20
CA ASP A 97 -4.54 -13.93 7.14
C ASP A 97 -3.43 -13.19 6.39
N ILE A 98 -3.82 -12.37 5.41
CA ILE A 98 -2.97 -11.45 4.65
C ILE A 98 -3.63 -10.06 4.70
N LEU A 99 -2.86 -9.04 5.10
CA LEU A 99 -3.28 -7.64 5.08
C LEU A 99 -2.42 -6.87 4.08
N LEU A 100 -3.07 -6.30 3.07
CA LEU A 100 -2.51 -5.38 2.08
C LEU A 100 -2.72 -3.96 2.61
N LEU A 101 -1.63 -3.31 3.03
CA LEU A 101 -1.70 -2.07 3.79
C LEU A 101 -1.09 -0.92 3.00
N THR A 102 -1.88 0.11 2.71
CA THR A 102 -1.38 1.34 2.09
C THR A 102 -1.41 2.50 3.07
N GLU A 103 -0.58 3.50 2.80
CA GLU A 103 -0.38 4.68 3.66
C GLU A 103 -0.04 4.31 5.11
N ALA A 104 1.14 3.73 5.31
CA ALA A 104 1.73 3.51 6.62
C ALA A 104 2.98 4.36 6.78
N ASP A 105 3.23 4.82 8.01
CA ASP A 105 4.35 5.71 8.30
C ASP A 105 5.42 5.02 9.18
N LEU A 106 6.66 5.45 8.99
CA LEU A 106 7.78 5.14 9.88
C LEU A 106 8.48 6.45 10.26
N GLY A 107 8.42 6.78 11.54
CA GLY A 107 9.11 7.93 12.12
C GLY A 107 8.60 9.28 11.62
N THR A 108 7.30 9.40 11.34
CA THR A 108 6.66 10.70 11.07
C THR A 108 5.98 11.23 12.34
N ALA A 109 5.99 12.54 12.56
CA ALA A 109 5.35 13.16 13.72
C ALA A 109 3.83 12.89 13.76
N ARG A 110 3.18 12.88 12.59
CA ARG A 110 1.74 12.62 12.43
C ARG A 110 1.31 11.21 12.82
N ALA A 111 2.24 10.25 12.83
CA ALA A 111 2.02 8.89 13.31
C ALA A 111 2.71 8.62 14.67
N GLY A 112 3.07 9.67 15.40
CA GLY A 112 3.69 9.55 16.72
C GLY A 112 5.14 9.07 16.70
N ASN A 113 5.85 9.25 15.58
CA ASN A 113 7.24 8.82 15.36
C ASN A 113 7.48 7.33 15.60
N ARG A 114 6.45 6.51 15.37
CA ARG A 114 6.50 5.04 15.48
C ARG A 114 6.84 4.39 14.14
N HIS A 115 7.18 3.11 14.17
CA HIS A 115 7.09 2.26 12.98
C HIS A 115 5.73 1.55 12.99
N THR A 116 4.76 2.12 12.28
CA THR A 116 3.36 1.69 12.47
C THR A 116 3.08 0.28 11.96
N VAL A 117 3.69 -0.13 10.84
CA VAL A 117 3.60 -1.51 10.32
C VAL A 117 4.20 -2.53 11.31
N ALA A 118 5.40 -2.27 11.82
CA ALA A 118 6.05 -3.18 12.77
C ALA A 118 5.27 -3.30 14.08
N ASP A 119 4.71 -2.19 14.58
CA ASP A 119 3.85 -2.19 15.76
C ASP A 119 2.60 -3.05 15.55
N LEU A 120 1.90 -2.87 14.43
CA LEU A 120 0.72 -3.64 14.07
C LEU A 120 1.05 -5.12 13.90
N ALA A 121 2.13 -5.44 13.18
CA ALA A 121 2.58 -6.81 12.94
C ALA A 121 2.92 -7.55 14.23
N ARG A 122 3.62 -6.88 15.16
CA ARG A 122 3.94 -7.41 16.49
C ARG A 122 2.68 -7.78 17.27
N ASP A 123 1.69 -6.88 17.33
CA ASP A 123 0.49 -7.09 18.16
C ASP A 123 -0.52 -8.07 17.52
N LEU A 124 -0.43 -8.29 16.21
CA LEU A 124 -1.20 -9.30 15.48
C LEU A 124 -0.49 -10.66 15.36
N GLY A 125 0.82 -10.72 15.67
CA GLY A 125 1.65 -11.88 15.43
C GLY A 125 1.72 -12.20 13.93
N MET A 126 2.11 -11.23 13.12
CA MET A 126 2.27 -11.35 11.67
C MET A 126 3.71 -11.05 11.25
N SER A 127 4.16 -11.70 10.19
CA SER A 127 5.33 -11.24 9.43
C SER A 127 4.94 -10.01 8.62
N TYR A 128 5.90 -9.17 8.24
CA TYR A 128 5.63 -8.05 7.34
C TYR A 128 6.72 -7.81 6.31
N VAL A 129 6.30 -7.16 5.23
CA VAL A 129 7.14 -6.45 4.27
C VAL A 129 6.74 -4.99 4.31
N PHE A 130 7.70 -4.07 4.38
CA PHE A 130 7.47 -2.63 4.28
C PHE A 130 8.41 -2.03 3.23
N GLY A 131 7.89 -1.12 2.41
CA GLY A 131 8.71 -0.36 1.48
C GLY A 131 8.39 1.12 1.54
N VAL A 132 9.38 1.94 1.21
CA VAL A 132 9.23 3.40 1.20
C VAL A 132 8.65 3.83 -0.15
N GLU A 133 7.44 4.37 -0.10
CA GLU A 133 6.81 5.07 -1.23
C GLU A 133 7.41 6.47 -1.35
N PHE A 134 7.48 7.18 -0.21
CA PHE A 134 7.96 8.54 -0.13
C PHE A 134 8.79 8.83 1.14
N VAL A 135 9.81 9.68 0.99
CA VAL A 135 10.48 10.38 2.09
C VAL A 135 9.85 11.77 2.23
N GLU A 136 9.13 11.98 3.34
CA GLU A 136 8.39 13.20 3.67
C GLU A 136 9.33 14.30 4.20
N LEU A 137 9.35 15.45 3.53
CA LEU A 137 10.23 16.58 3.92
C LEU A 137 9.60 17.48 4.99
N GLY A 138 8.27 17.44 5.08
CA GLY A 138 7.43 18.24 5.96
C GLY A 138 6.59 17.41 6.94
N LEU A 139 5.63 18.08 7.58
CA LEU A 139 4.73 17.47 8.58
C LEU A 139 3.33 17.20 8.01
N GLY A 140 3.19 17.14 6.68
CA GLY A 140 1.92 16.94 5.99
C GLY A 140 1.25 18.23 5.53
N ASN A 141 -0.08 18.17 5.35
CA ASN A 141 -0.88 19.28 4.85
C ASN A 141 -0.98 20.46 5.85
N SER A 142 -1.68 21.54 5.49
CA SER A 142 -1.78 22.75 6.32
C SER A 142 -2.35 22.50 7.72
N HIS A 143 -3.36 21.64 7.85
CA HIS A 143 -3.95 21.26 9.13
C HIS A 143 -2.99 20.42 9.96
N GLU A 144 -2.32 19.45 9.33
CA GLU A 144 -1.34 18.58 10.00
C GLU A 144 -0.14 19.38 10.51
N ARG A 145 0.36 20.35 9.73
CA ARG A 145 1.47 21.22 10.16
C ARG A 145 1.12 22.05 11.40
N GLU A 146 -0.10 22.57 11.48
CA GLU A 146 -0.51 23.33 12.67
C GLU A 146 -0.67 22.39 13.88
N ARG A 147 -1.28 21.21 13.68
CA ARG A 147 -1.45 20.19 14.74
C ARG A 147 -0.12 19.68 15.29
N HIS A 148 0.88 19.52 14.43
CA HIS A 148 2.20 18.97 14.77
C HIS A 148 3.29 20.04 14.86
N LYS A 149 2.91 21.31 15.01
CA LYS A 149 3.84 22.43 15.11
C LYS A 149 4.86 22.23 16.24
N GLY A 150 6.14 22.43 15.92
CA GLY A 150 7.25 22.22 16.84
C GLY A 150 7.69 20.76 17.01
N GLN A 151 7.01 19.80 16.38
CA GLN A 151 7.46 18.42 16.29
C GLN A 151 8.36 18.23 15.07
N THR A 152 9.08 17.10 15.04
CA THR A 152 9.93 16.69 13.92
C THR A 152 9.69 15.22 13.61
N ASN A 153 9.88 14.85 12.34
CA ASN A 153 9.95 13.46 11.91
C ASN A 153 11.29 12.87 12.40
N SER A 154 11.26 11.73 13.08
CA SER A 154 12.48 11.01 13.46
C SER A 154 13.12 10.27 12.28
N VAL A 155 12.31 9.89 11.28
CA VAL A 155 12.76 9.24 10.03
C VAL A 155 12.07 9.84 8.81
N GLY A 156 10.74 10.00 8.84
CA GLY A 156 9.99 10.65 7.77
C GLY A 156 9.63 9.74 6.59
N PHE A 157 9.45 8.44 6.79
CA PHE A 157 9.01 7.55 5.71
C PHE A 157 7.49 7.40 5.68
N HIS A 158 6.95 7.46 4.48
CA HIS A 158 5.59 7.07 4.13
C HIS A 158 5.66 5.94 3.10
N GLY A 159 4.83 4.92 3.25
CA GLY A 159 4.97 3.71 2.47
C GLY A 159 3.78 2.79 2.51
N ASN A 160 3.97 1.63 1.89
CA ASN A 160 3.00 0.55 1.83
C ASN A 160 3.63 -0.71 2.45
N GLY A 161 2.79 -1.62 2.91
CA GLY A 161 3.20 -2.86 3.52
C GLY A 161 2.29 -4.03 3.18
N LEU A 162 2.79 -5.21 3.48
CA LEU A 162 2.05 -6.46 3.39
C LEU A 162 2.35 -7.25 4.66
N LEU A 163 1.32 -7.53 5.45
CA LEU A 163 1.43 -8.34 6.66
C LEU A 163 0.82 -9.72 6.40
N SER A 164 1.40 -10.77 6.96
CA SER A 164 0.84 -12.12 6.84
C SER A 164 1.08 -12.98 8.07
N ARG A 165 0.05 -13.73 8.45
CA ARG A 165 0.15 -14.87 9.39
C ARG A 165 0.72 -16.11 8.70
N LEU A 166 0.59 -16.18 7.38
CA LEU A 166 1.09 -17.27 6.56
C LEU A 166 2.58 -17.05 6.23
N PRO A 167 3.34 -18.13 5.94
CA PRO A 167 4.78 -18.01 5.68
C PRO A 167 5.09 -17.14 4.44
N LEU A 168 5.92 -16.11 4.64
CA LEU A 168 6.47 -15.29 3.55
C LEU A 168 7.73 -15.95 2.98
N GLN A 169 7.73 -16.27 1.69
CA GLN A 169 8.90 -16.84 1.02
C GLN A 169 9.83 -15.76 0.47
N ASP A 170 9.27 -14.86 -0.33
CA ASP A 170 10.02 -13.89 -1.12
C ASP A 170 9.19 -12.60 -1.26
N ALA A 171 9.85 -11.47 -1.48
CA ALA A 171 9.19 -10.16 -1.52
C ALA A 171 9.90 -9.16 -2.44
N ALA A 172 9.13 -8.26 -3.04
CA ALA A 172 9.62 -7.19 -3.88
C ALA A 172 8.72 -5.96 -3.80
N LEU A 173 9.31 -4.79 -3.98
CA LEU A 173 8.61 -3.55 -4.28
C LEU A 173 8.61 -3.32 -5.80
N ILE A 174 7.47 -2.90 -6.33
CA ILE A 174 7.25 -2.55 -7.74
C ILE A 174 7.06 -1.03 -7.82
N ARG A 175 7.91 -0.33 -8.58
CA ARG A 175 7.72 1.10 -8.89
C ARG A 175 6.65 1.24 -9.98
N LEU A 176 5.64 2.06 -9.71
CA LEU A 176 4.47 2.21 -10.58
C LEU A 176 4.53 3.48 -11.45
N ASP A 177 5.42 4.41 -11.13
CA ASP A 177 5.67 5.62 -11.91
C ASP A 177 7.17 5.96 -11.91
N ASP A 178 7.52 7.10 -12.52
CA ASP A 178 8.88 7.62 -12.53
C ASP A 178 9.17 8.56 -11.34
N GLY A 179 8.21 8.69 -10.41
CA GLY A 179 8.29 9.58 -9.24
C GLY A 179 8.27 11.08 -9.55
N GLY A 180 8.39 11.89 -8.51
CA GLY A 180 8.60 13.33 -8.64
C GLY A 180 7.35 14.21 -8.76
N THR A 181 6.16 13.65 -9.02
CA THR A 181 4.89 14.43 -9.07
C THR A 181 4.66 15.21 -7.77
N TRP A 182 4.90 14.59 -6.63
CA TRP A 182 4.73 15.22 -5.32
C TRP A 182 5.90 16.12 -4.88
N TRP A 183 7.00 16.11 -5.64
CA TRP A 183 8.13 17.02 -5.48
C TRP A 183 7.95 18.27 -6.35
N THR A 184 7.70 18.08 -7.64
CA THR A 184 7.54 19.17 -8.62
C THR A 184 6.26 19.98 -8.43
N ASP A 185 5.18 19.35 -7.96
CA ASP A 185 3.92 20.01 -7.56
C ASP A 185 3.70 19.90 -6.04
N ALA A 186 4.73 20.22 -5.24
CA ALA A 186 4.64 20.19 -3.77
C ALA A 186 3.81 21.35 -3.19
N LYS A 187 2.55 21.41 -3.58
CA LYS A 187 1.55 22.31 -3.01
C LYS A 187 1.47 22.11 -1.50
N ASP A 188 1.27 23.22 -0.81
CA ASP A 188 1.07 23.27 0.64
C ASP A 188 2.18 22.58 1.43
N GLY A 189 3.43 22.62 0.99
CA GLY A 189 4.56 22.06 1.74
C GLY A 189 4.54 20.54 1.90
N GLN A 190 3.78 19.83 1.06
CA GLN A 190 3.69 18.36 1.01
C GLN A 190 4.76 17.77 0.08
N GLY A 191 5.95 18.39 0.08
CA GLY A 191 7.08 17.96 -0.73
C GLY A 191 7.62 16.64 -0.22
N ARG A 192 7.76 15.68 -1.12
CA ARG A 192 8.26 14.35 -0.81
C ARG A 192 9.00 13.74 -1.98
N ILE A 193 10.02 12.95 -1.67
CA ILE A 193 10.91 12.30 -2.63
C ILE A 193 10.49 10.84 -2.75
N GLY A 194 10.30 10.35 -3.98
CA GLY A 194 9.84 9.00 -4.25
C GLY A 194 8.76 8.96 -5.32
N GLY A 195 7.98 7.88 -5.33
CA GLY A 195 7.00 7.61 -6.36
C GLY A 195 6.07 6.46 -5.97
N ARG A 196 4.95 6.34 -6.68
CA ARG A 196 3.96 5.30 -6.41
C ARG A 196 4.55 3.91 -6.52
N MET A 197 4.11 3.03 -5.65
CA MET A 197 4.65 1.68 -5.58
C MET A 197 3.64 0.65 -5.11
N ALA A 198 3.93 -0.61 -5.40
CA ALA A 198 3.25 -1.76 -4.83
C ALA A 198 4.23 -2.66 -4.07
N ILE A 199 3.75 -3.39 -3.07
CA ILE A 199 4.49 -4.46 -2.39
C ILE A 199 3.94 -5.80 -2.83
N ALA A 200 4.77 -6.64 -3.44
CA ALA A 200 4.44 -8.01 -3.81
C ALA A 200 5.16 -8.99 -2.86
N ALA A 201 4.45 -10.00 -2.38
CA ALA A 201 5.03 -11.07 -1.57
C ALA A 201 4.51 -12.43 -2.01
N LYS A 202 5.40 -13.41 -2.07
CA LYS A 202 5.06 -14.83 -2.25
C LYS A 202 4.69 -15.43 -0.90
N VAL A 203 3.45 -15.87 -0.76
CA VAL A 203 2.87 -16.33 0.49
C VAL A 203 2.47 -17.80 0.35
N GLU A 204 2.91 -18.64 1.28
CA GLU A 204 2.54 -20.06 1.30
C GLU A 204 1.10 -20.28 1.76
N THR A 205 0.35 -21.09 1.01
CA THR A 205 -1.03 -21.49 1.35
C THR A 205 -1.18 -23.02 1.28
N ALA A 206 -2.34 -23.56 1.70
CA ALA A 206 -2.53 -25.01 1.82
C ALA A 206 -2.53 -25.72 0.45
N PHE A 207 -2.76 -24.97 -0.61
CA PHE A 207 -2.78 -25.46 -1.99
C PHE A 207 -1.62 -24.90 -2.83
N GLY A 208 -0.57 -24.39 -2.17
CA GLY A 208 0.65 -23.88 -2.78
C GLY A 208 0.83 -22.36 -2.62
N PRO A 209 1.99 -21.83 -3.06
CA PRO A 209 2.24 -20.39 -3.02
C PRO A 209 1.25 -19.59 -3.87
N ILE A 210 0.93 -18.40 -3.40
CA ILE A 210 0.29 -17.34 -4.19
C ILE A 210 1.21 -16.11 -4.23
N LEU A 211 0.94 -15.21 -5.16
CA LEU A 211 1.46 -13.84 -5.11
C LEU A 211 0.39 -12.90 -4.55
N ALA A 212 0.69 -12.22 -3.44
CA ALA A 212 -0.16 -11.19 -2.87
C ALA A 212 0.47 -9.81 -3.11
N VAL A 213 -0.32 -8.83 -3.57
CA VAL A 213 0.19 -7.52 -4.02
C VAL A 213 -0.62 -6.38 -3.40
N SER A 214 0.02 -5.56 -2.56
CA SER A 214 -0.54 -4.33 -2.00
C SER A 214 -0.23 -3.14 -2.91
N VAL A 215 -1.24 -2.43 -3.41
CA VAL A 215 -1.10 -1.40 -4.45
C VAL A 215 -1.63 -0.05 -3.96
N HIS A 216 -0.89 1.02 -4.22
CA HIS A 216 -1.37 2.41 -4.07
C HIS A 216 -1.12 3.18 -5.37
N LEU A 217 -2.19 3.53 -6.08
CA LEU A 217 -2.11 4.32 -7.33
C LEU A 217 -2.18 5.84 -7.07
N GLU A 218 -1.83 6.64 -8.06
CA GLU A 218 -1.81 8.10 -7.93
C GLU A 218 -3.22 8.71 -7.80
N SER A 219 -3.32 9.71 -6.90
CA SER A 219 -4.53 10.46 -6.57
C SER A 219 -4.58 11.87 -7.16
N LYS A 220 -3.43 12.45 -7.52
CA LYS A 220 -3.32 13.83 -8.06
C LYS A 220 -3.52 13.97 -9.57
N THR A 221 -3.60 12.86 -10.31
CA THR A 221 -3.60 12.86 -11.78
C THR A 221 -4.96 12.43 -12.32
N ASP A 222 -4.98 11.62 -13.39
CA ASP A 222 -6.17 11.24 -14.12
C ASP A 222 -6.24 9.72 -14.34
N VAL A 223 -7.33 9.28 -14.96
CA VAL A 223 -7.61 7.87 -15.27
C VAL A 223 -6.56 7.26 -16.21
N GLU A 224 -5.93 8.06 -17.08
CA GLU A 224 -4.95 7.59 -18.05
C GLU A 224 -3.58 7.37 -17.40
N ASP A 225 -3.20 8.22 -16.45
CA ASP A 225 -2.02 8.01 -15.63
C ASP A 225 -2.15 6.74 -14.78
N ARG A 226 -3.28 6.55 -14.09
CA ARG A 226 -3.58 5.28 -13.39
C ARG A 226 -3.54 4.07 -14.30
N ALA A 227 -3.99 4.19 -15.55
CA ALA A 227 -3.89 3.11 -16.54
C ALA A 227 -2.43 2.80 -16.90
N LYS A 228 -1.54 3.79 -17.02
CA LYS A 228 -0.09 3.58 -17.22
C LYS A 228 0.55 2.89 -16.03
N GLN A 229 0.22 3.32 -14.80
CA GLN A 229 0.67 2.67 -13.57
C GLN A 229 0.21 1.21 -13.52
N THR A 230 -1.03 0.95 -13.91
CA THR A 230 -1.60 -0.41 -13.97
C THR A 230 -0.91 -1.29 -15.01
N LYS A 231 -0.48 -0.74 -16.16
CA LYS A 231 0.33 -1.50 -17.14
C LYS A 231 1.67 -1.92 -16.54
N ARG A 232 2.39 -1.00 -15.90
CA ARG A 232 3.66 -1.30 -15.20
C ARG A 232 3.45 -2.34 -14.09
N LEU A 233 2.36 -2.23 -13.34
CA LEU A 233 1.96 -3.21 -12.32
C LEU A 233 1.80 -4.61 -12.95
N ILE A 234 0.97 -4.74 -13.98
CA ILE A 234 0.70 -6.03 -14.64
C ILE A 234 2.02 -6.63 -15.15
N GLU A 235 2.83 -5.88 -15.90
CA GLU A 235 4.11 -6.36 -16.43
C GLU A 235 5.03 -6.94 -15.33
N ALA A 236 5.15 -6.25 -14.20
CA ALA A 236 5.96 -6.69 -13.08
C ALA A 236 5.34 -7.90 -12.36
N VAL A 237 4.03 -7.88 -12.11
CA VAL A 237 3.29 -8.96 -11.44
C VAL A 237 3.37 -10.25 -12.25
N GLU A 238 3.20 -10.19 -13.57
CA GLU A 238 3.32 -11.38 -14.44
C GLU A 238 4.71 -12.00 -14.37
N ARG A 239 5.76 -11.17 -14.29
CA ARG A 239 7.13 -11.65 -14.16
C ARG A 239 7.40 -12.30 -12.80
N LEU A 240 6.86 -11.74 -11.72
CA LEU A 240 7.03 -12.24 -10.36
C LEU A 240 6.18 -13.50 -10.09
N ALA A 241 4.94 -13.52 -10.60
CA ALA A 241 4.01 -14.61 -10.39
C ALA A 241 4.37 -15.85 -11.22
N GLY A 242 4.73 -15.67 -12.50
CA GLY A 242 4.67 -16.79 -13.45
C GLY A 242 3.27 -17.42 -13.43
N ASP A 243 3.20 -18.73 -13.18
CA ASP A 243 1.94 -19.48 -13.13
C ASP A 243 1.23 -19.44 -11.75
N LEU A 244 1.78 -18.70 -10.77
CA LEU A 244 1.16 -18.64 -9.44
C LEU A 244 -0.20 -17.94 -9.47
N PRO A 245 -1.18 -18.38 -8.67
CA PRO A 245 -2.37 -17.60 -8.39
C PRO A 245 -2.02 -16.26 -7.77
N VAL A 246 -2.79 -15.22 -8.05
CA VAL A 246 -2.48 -13.84 -7.66
C VAL A 246 -3.69 -13.18 -7.02
N VAL A 247 -3.45 -12.44 -5.94
CA VAL A 247 -4.37 -11.45 -5.38
C VAL A 247 -3.71 -10.08 -5.38
N ILE A 248 -4.41 -9.08 -5.91
CA ILE A 248 -3.97 -7.69 -5.94
C ILE A 248 -5.01 -6.86 -5.18
N GLY A 249 -4.58 -5.96 -4.31
CA GLY A 249 -5.51 -5.06 -3.65
C GLY A 249 -4.87 -3.86 -2.97
N GLY A 250 -5.71 -2.90 -2.62
CA GLY A 250 -5.29 -1.63 -2.02
C GLY A 250 -6.09 -0.47 -2.60
N ASP A 251 -5.51 0.71 -2.53
CA ASP A 251 -6.14 1.97 -2.97
C ASP A 251 -5.77 2.30 -4.42
N PHE A 252 -6.75 2.16 -5.31
CA PHE A 252 -6.59 2.45 -6.73
C PHE A 252 -6.94 3.89 -7.07
N ASN A 253 -7.33 4.72 -6.08
CA ASN A 253 -7.67 6.13 -6.26
C ASN A 253 -8.70 6.39 -7.39
N THR A 254 -9.67 5.47 -7.55
CA THR A 254 -10.73 5.54 -8.58
C THR A 254 -11.85 6.53 -8.21
N ASN A 255 -11.46 7.75 -7.81
CA ASN A 255 -12.32 8.80 -7.27
C ASN A 255 -13.37 9.35 -8.24
N MET A 256 -13.19 9.10 -9.54
CA MET A 256 -14.12 9.49 -10.60
C MET A 256 -15.26 8.49 -10.78
N LEU A 257 -15.20 7.31 -10.15
CA LEU A 257 -16.29 6.35 -10.22
C LEU A 257 -17.50 6.83 -9.42
N PRO A 258 -18.74 6.58 -9.91
CA PRO A 258 -19.94 6.82 -9.13
C PRO A 258 -19.98 5.91 -7.92
N SER A 259 -20.84 6.24 -6.95
CA SER A 259 -21.10 5.35 -5.82
C SER A 259 -21.72 4.02 -6.28
N GLY A 260 -21.26 2.90 -5.73
CA GLY A 260 -21.71 1.57 -6.13
C GLY A 260 -21.32 1.11 -7.54
N PRO A 261 -20.09 1.33 -8.04
CA PRO A 261 -19.76 1.14 -9.45
C PRO A 261 -19.61 -0.35 -9.80
N ARG A 262 -20.68 -0.99 -10.28
CA ARG A 262 -20.64 -2.39 -10.73
C ARG A 262 -19.97 -2.60 -12.09
N GLU A 263 -19.98 -1.57 -12.94
CA GLU A 263 -19.40 -1.58 -14.29
C GLU A 263 -18.30 -0.50 -14.43
N PRO A 264 -17.19 -0.60 -13.65
CA PRO A 264 -16.21 0.48 -13.56
C PRO A 264 -15.38 0.67 -14.86
N ARG A 265 -15.33 -0.36 -15.72
CA ARG A 265 -14.52 -0.38 -16.95
C ARG A 265 -14.81 0.77 -17.90
N ALA A 266 -16.05 1.26 -17.94
CA ALA A 266 -16.43 2.35 -18.85
C ALA A 266 -15.84 3.71 -18.44
N LEU A 267 -15.43 3.87 -17.18
CA LEU A 267 -14.97 5.14 -16.61
C LEU A 267 -13.50 5.09 -16.15
N GLU A 268 -13.00 3.89 -15.82
CA GLU A 268 -11.64 3.65 -15.37
C GLU A 268 -10.98 2.56 -16.24
N PRO A 269 -10.11 2.95 -17.20
CA PRO A 269 -9.48 2.01 -18.14
C PRO A 269 -8.65 0.90 -17.48
N LEU A 270 -8.17 1.11 -16.25
CA LEU A 270 -7.41 0.13 -15.48
C LEU A 270 -8.14 -1.21 -15.31
N PHE A 271 -9.47 -1.19 -15.20
CA PHE A 271 -10.27 -2.41 -15.07
C PHE A 271 -10.29 -3.23 -16.37
N GLY A 272 -10.23 -2.54 -17.52
CA GLY A 272 -10.11 -3.21 -18.82
C GLY A 272 -8.77 -3.94 -18.93
N LEU A 273 -7.68 -3.25 -18.57
CA LEU A 273 -6.32 -3.79 -18.58
C LEU A 273 -6.19 -5.01 -17.65
N LEU A 274 -6.71 -4.92 -16.43
CA LEU A 274 -6.70 -6.02 -15.47
C LEU A 274 -7.53 -7.22 -15.97
N ALA A 275 -8.72 -6.98 -16.53
CA ALA A 275 -9.54 -8.04 -17.12
C ALA A 275 -8.85 -8.74 -18.29
N GLU A 276 -8.20 -7.99 -19.19
CA GLU A 276 -7.43 -8.53 -20.31
C GLU A 276 -6.25 -9.39 -19.84
N ALA A 277 -5.64 -9.05 -18.70
CA ALA A 277 -4.60 -9.85 -18.05
C ALA A 277 -5.16 -11.02 -17.20
N GLY A 278 -6.47 -11.25 -17.21
CA GLY A 278 -7.13 -12.38 -16.55
C GLY A 278 -7.47 -12.15 -15.07
N TYR A 279 -7.45 -10.90 -14.61
CA TYR A 279 -7.84 -10.54 -13.24
C TYR A 279 -9.34 -10.19 -13.17
N HIS A 280 -9.99 -10.72 -12.15
CA HIS A 280 -11.42 -10.53 -11.86
C HIS A 280 -11.59 -9.78 -10.53
N TRP A 281 -12.65 -8.99 -10.40
CA TRP A 281 -12.95 -8.22 -9.17
C TRP A 281 -14.38 -8.45 -8.66
N GLU A 282 -15.25 -9.02 -9.48
CA GLU A 282 -16.69 -9.01 -9.28
C GLU A 282 -17.12 -9.76 -8.02
N THR A 283 -16.43 -10.86 -7.69
CA THR A 283 -16.69 -11.68 -6.49
C THR A 283 -15.86 -11.26 -5.28
N GLY A 284 -14.79 -10.49 -5.49
CA GLY A 284 -13.91 -10.01 -4.43
C GLY A 284 -14.34 -8.71 -3.77
N ASN A 285 -15.43 -8.08 -4.24
CA ASN A 285 -15.89 -6.79 -3.77
C ASN A 285 -17.41 -6.78 -3.61
N ASP A 286 -17.91 -6.16 -2.54
CA ASP A 286 -19.35 -5.96 -2.29
C ASP A 286 -19.92 -4.69 -2.96
N PHE A 287 -19.04 -3.91 -3.60
CA PHE A 287 -19.32 -2.64 -4.27
C PHE A 287 -19.81 -1.51 -3.36
N ALA A 288 -19.71 -1.64 -2.03
CA ALA A 288 -19.92 -0.49 -1.14
C ALA A 288 -18.85 0.59 -1.41
N HIS A 289 -19.16 1.86 -1.09
CA HIS A 289 -18.12 2.89 -1.06
C HIS A 289 -17.10 2.55 0.03
N THR A 290 -15.85 2.95 -0.17
CA THR A 290 -14.75 2.64 0.76
C THR A 290 -14.20 3.88 1.41
N ARG A 291 -14.92 5.01 1.30
CA ARG A 291 -14.54 6.29 1.91
C ARG A 291 -15.51 6.67 3.01
N ARG A 292 -14.98 7.39 4.01
CA ARG A 292 -15.74 8.02 5.09
C ARG A 292 -15.11 9.35 5.48
N ALA A 293 -15.87 10.19 6.16
CA ALA A 293 -15.31 11.42 6.73
C ALA A 293 -14.40 11.08 7.91
N GLY A 294 -13.20 11.65 7.92
CA GLY A 294 -12.30 11.64 9.06
C GLY A 294 -12.81 12.51 10.21
N PRO A 295 -12.07 12.57 11.34
CA PRO A 295 -12.46 13.37 12.51
C PRO A 295 -12.57 14.87 12.24
N ASP A 296 -11.91 15.36 11.19
CA ASP A 296 -11.98 16.74 10.69
C ASP A 296 -13.13 16.97 9.71
N GLY A 297 -13.94 15.94 9.43
CA GLY A 297 -15.06 16.00 8.51
C GLY A 297 -14.65 15.90 7.03
N VAL A 298 -13.41 15.53 6.70
CA VAL A 298 -12.93 15.42 5.32
C VAL A 298 -12.60 13.95 5.02
N PRO A 299 -12.92 13.43 3.81
CA PRO A 299 -13.69 14.04 2.73
C PRO A 299 -15.18 14.18 3.06
N GLN A 300 -15.85 15.05 2.31
CA GLN A 300 -17.31 15.20 2.35
C GLN A 300 -17.97 14.26 1.32
N PRO A 301 -19.19 13.77 1.55
CA PRO A 301 -19.93 12.97 0.58
C PRO A 301 -20.27 13.79 -0.70
N PRO A 302 -20.57 13.14 -1.83
CA PRO A 302 -20.77 11.69 -2.01
C PRO A 302 -19.46 10.89 -1.96
N PHE A 303 -19.50 9.71 -1.32
CA PHE A 303 -18.35 8.82 -1.21
C PHE A 303 -18.26 7.86 -2.40
N ALA A 304 -17.03 7.68 -2.89
CA ALA A 304 -16.67 6.73 -3.93
C ALA A 304 -16.05 5.45 -3.35
N ARG A 305 -15.95 4.41 -4.18
CA ARG A 305 -15.12 3.24 -3.92
C ARG A 305 -13.76 3.46 -4.56
N LEU A 306 -12.72 3.48 -3.74
CA LEU A 306 -11.32 3.62 -4.18
C LEU A 306 -10.54 2.32 -4.02
N ASP A 307 -10.97 1.49 -3.07
CA ASP A 307 -10.26 0.28 -2.69
C ASP A 307 -10.87 -0.93 -3.37
N TRP A 308 -10.01 -1.78 -3.92
CA TRP A 308 -10.43 -2.93 -4.72
C TRP A 308 -9.59 -4.17 -4.42
N LEU A 309 -10.22 -5.34 -4.49
CA LEU A 309 -9.55 -6.64 -4.58
C LEU A 309 -9.73 -7.21 -5.99
N PHE A 310 -8.62 -7.64 -6.59
CA PHE A 310 -8.56 -8.36 -7.85
C PHE A 310 -7.92 -9.72 -7.64
N THR A 311 -8.33 -10.70 -8.44
CA THR A 311 -7.87 -12.09 -8.30
C THR A 311 -7.64 -12.75 -9.64
N ARG A 312 -6.67 -13.66 -9.70
CA ARG A 312 -6.46 -14.59 -10.80
C ARG A 312 -6.09 -15.96 -10.25
N GLY A 313 -6.76 -17.01 -10.74
CA GLY A 313 -6.46 -18.40 -10.36
C GLY A 313 -6.91 -18.78 -8.94
N LEU A 314 -7.83 -18.03 -8.33
CA LEU A 314 -8.42 -18.32 -7.01
C LEU A 314 -9.94 -18.15 -7.06
N ALA A 315 -10.67 -18.98 -6.31
CA ALA A 315 -12.07 -18.73 -6.00
C ALA A 315 -12.19 -17.71 -4.87
N VAL A 316 -13.23 -16.87 -4.92
CA VAL A 316 -13.46 -15.78 -3.96
C VAL A 316 -14.90 -15.76 -3.49
N SER A 317 -15.10 -15.61 -2.18
CA SER A 317 -16.40 -15.50 -1.52
C SER A 317 -16.37 -14.51 -0.36
N ASP A 318 -17.53 -14.25 0.25
CA ASP A 318 -17.68 -13.47 1.49
C ASP A 318 -17.02 -12.08 1.44
N ALA A 319 -17.07 -11.42 0.27
CA ALA A 319 -16.58 -10.07 0.12
C ALA A 319 -17.40 -9.10 0.97
N VAL A 320 -16.71 -8.25 1.74
CA VAL A 320 -17.34 -7.27 2.63
C VAL A 320 -16.44 -6.06 2.84
N THR A 321 -17.06 -4.89 2.82
CA THR A 321 -16.50 -3.62 3.27
C THR A 321 -16.82 -3.43 4.76
N VAL A 322 -15.78 -3.30 5.58
CA VAL A 322 -15.83 -3.23 7.04
C VAL A 322 -15.54 -1.79 7.48
N PRO A 323 -16.43 -1.16 8.25
CA PRO A 323 -16.21 0.19 8.75
C PRO A 323 -14.92 0.32 9.57
N ALA A 324 -14.04 1.25 9.20
CA ALA A 324 -12.83 1.62 9.92
C ALA A 324 -13.15 2.65 11.01
N VAL A 325 -13.77 2.15 12.08
CA VAL A 325 -14.13 2.91 13.28
C VAL A 325 -13.58 2.30 14.55
N ASP A 326 -13.42 3.12 15.59
CA ASP A 326 -13.20 2.63 16.95
C ASP A 326 -14.51 2.17 17.61
N ALA A 327 -14.42 1.78 18.89
CA ALA A 327 -15.55 1.28 19.67
C ALA A 327 -16.68 2.31 19.87
N ASP A 328 -16.38 3.60 19.77
CA ASP A 328 -17.33 4.70 19.90
C ASP A 328 -17.90 5.13 18.53
N GLY A 329 -17.46 4.49 17.44
CA GLY A 329 -17.87 4.81 16.07
C GLY A 329 -17.07 5.95 15.43
N ALA A 330 -16.01 6.44 16.07
CA ALA A 330 -15.17 7.48 15.51
C ALA A 330 -14.23 6.93 14.44
N ALA A 331 -13.97 7.73 13.40
CA ALA A 331 -13.11 7.34 12.28
C ALA A 331 -11.68 7.04 12.72
N ILE A 332 -11.14 5.91 12.28
CA ILE A 332 -9.72 5.57 12.45
C ILE A 332 -8.94 5.56 11.13
N SER A 333 -9.64 5.75 10.01
CA SER A 333 -9.13 6.07 8.68
C SER A 333 -10.26 6.76 7.91
N ASP A 334 -9.93 7.54 6.89
CA ASP A 334 -10.90 8.03 5.90
C ASP A 334 -11.24 6.97 4.82
N HIS A 335 -10.62 5.79 4.91
CA HIS A 335 -11.00 4.59 4.17
C HIS A 335 -11.54 3.47 5.05
N GLU A 336 -12.52 2.76 4.51
CA GLU A 336 -13.02 1.50 5.05
C GLU A 336 -12.08 0.34 4.67
N LEU A 337 -11.99 -0.69 5.52
CA LEU A 337 -11.24 -1.90 5.20
C LEU A 337 -12.10 -2.78 4.28
N ILE A 338 -11.53 -3.32 3.21
CA ILE A 338 -12.21 -4.32 2.39
C ILE A 338 -11.59 -5.69 2.62
N LYS A 339 -12.39 -6.75 2.58
CA LYS A 339 -11.89 -8.12 2.67
C LYS A 339 -12.72 -9.09 1.86
N ALA A 340 -12.11 -10.22 1.52
CA ALA A 340 -12.80 -11.39 0.99
C ALA A 340 -12.08 -12.68 1.41
N ARG A 341 -12.79 -13.80 1.30
CA ARG A 341 -12.24 -15.15 1.50
C ARG A 341 -11.79 -15.72 0.16
N PHE A 342 -10.60 -16.31 0.15
CA PHE A 342 -9.97 -16.92 -1.02
C PHE A 342 -9.73 -18.40 -0.77
N SER A 343 -9.91 -19.21 -1.81
CA SER A 343 -9.63 -20.65 -1.80
C SER A 343 -9.08 -21.11 -3.15
N ALA A 344 -8.70 -22.38 -3.22
CA ALA A 344 -8.47 -23.03 -4.50
C ALA A 344 -9.74 -22.90 -5.39
N PRO A 345 -9.57 -22.81 -6.73
CA PRO A 345 -10.67 -22.67 -7.70
C PRO A 345 -11.77 -23.72 -7.61
#